data_AF-A0AAV2G054-F1
#
_entry.id   AF-A0AAV2G054-F1
#
_cell.length_a   1.000
_cell.length_b   1.000
_cell.length_c   1.000
_cell.angle_alpha   90.00
_cell.angle_beta   90.00
_cell.angle_gamma   90.00
#
_symmetry.space_group_name_H-M   'P 1'
#
loop_
_entity.id
_entity.type
_entity.pdbx_description
1 polymer ?
#
loop_
_entity_poly.entity_id
_entity_poly.type
_entity_poly.pdbx_seq_one_letter_code
_entity_poly.pdbx_strand_id
1 'polypeptide(L)'
;MALKSNDDGGPEAPSPAIVDTVAEIMRLSRSLPPRPSIDEVEAAVVVVKSIQNEEQAKLEEISKHQRPPDVPEELFALLQQVRRTVSGYHCREQSREAARLEETRTFNH
;
A
#
# COMPACT_ATOMS: atom_id res chain seq x y z
N MET A 1 -41.50 37.42 48.34
CA MET A 1 -40.93 38.14 47.16
C MET A 1 -39.42 38.01 47.28
N ALA A 2 -38.64 37.51 46.31
CA ALA A 2 -38.87 37.24 44.91
C ALA A 2 -38.14 35.94 44.48
N LEU A 3 -38.67 35.34 43.41
CA LEU A 3 -38.17 34.17 42.70
C LEU A 3 -37.11 34.57 41.65
N LYS A 4 -36.20 33.63 41.37
CA LYS A 4 -35.47 33.41 40.10
C LYS A 4 -34.44 34.49 39.71
N SER A 5 -33.29 34.13 39.13
CA SER A 5 -33.16 33.18 38.03
C SER A 5 -31.91 32.31 38.15
N ASN A 6 -32.12 30.99 37.97
CA ASN A 6 -31.11 30.12 37.40
C ASN A 6 -30.72 30.70 36.04
N ASP A 7 -29.46 31.06 35.87
CA ASP A 7 -28.92 31.29 34.55
C ASP A 7 -28.66 29.93 33.89
N ASP A 8 -29.37 29.74 32.78
CA ASP A 8 -29.50 28.54 31.99
C ASP A 8 -28.20 28.36 31.18
N GLY A 9 -27.39 27.37 31.56
CA GLY A 9 -26.19 26.98 30.82
C GLY A 9 -26.55 26.39 29.45
N GLY A 10 -26.97 27.24 28.52
CA GLY A 10 -27.11 26.92 27.11
C GLY A 10 -25.74 26.72 26.47
N PRO A 11 -25.62 25.92 25.38
CA PRO A 11 -24.34 25.66 24.74
C PRO A 11 -23.79 26.98 24.18
N GLU A 12 -22.71 27.47 24.79
CA GLU A 12 -21.93 28.60 24.32
C GLU A 12 -21.54 28.32 22.86
N ALA A 13 -21.94 29.22 21.95
CA ALA A 13 -21.64 29.05 20.53
C ALA A 13 -20.11 28.99 20.33
N PRO A 14 -19.59 28.05 19.53
CA PRO A 14 -18.16 27.92 19.33
C PRO A 14 -17.60 29.22 18.74
N SER A 15 -16.43 29.63 19.23
CA SER A 15 -15.80 30.86 18.74
C SER A 15 -15.54 30.75 17.22
N PRO A 16 -15.57 31.86 16.48
CA PRO A 16 -15.32 31.87 15.04
C PRO A 16 -13.98 31.19 14.66
N ALA A 17 -12.95 31.37 15.49
CA ALA A 17 -11.65 30.73 15.29
C ALA A 17 -11.71 29.19 15.34
N ILE A 18 -12.57 28.62 16.19
CA ILE A 18 -12.79 27.16 16.24
C ILE A 18 -13.49 26.69 14.97
N VAL A 19 -14.50 27.43 14.50
CA VAL A 19 -15.23 27.09 13.27
C VAL A 19 -14.29 27.12 12.05
N ASP A 20 -13.45 28.16 11.94
CA ASP A 20 -12.48 28.29 10.85
C ASP A 20 -11.43 27.17 10.89
N THR A 21 -10.95 26.81 12.08
CA THR A 21 -10.01 25.70 12.26
C THR A 21 -10.63 24.37 11.86
N VAL A 22 -11.89 24.10 12.26
CA VAL A 22 -12.61 22.89 11.87
C VAL A 22 -12.90 22.88 10.36
N ALA A 23 -13.24 24.02 9.77
CA ALA A 23 -13.43 24.13 8.33
C ALA A 23 -12.15 23.80 7.55
N GLU A 24 -10.99 24.24 8.05
CA GLU A 24 -9.69 23.92 7.47
C GLU A 24 -9.33 22.44 7.64
N ILE A 25 -9.57 21.86 8.84
CA ILE A 25 -9.43 20.41 9.07
C ILE A 25 -10.30 19.63 8.10
N MET A 26 -11.55 20.03 7.91
CA MET A 26 -12.49 19.37 7.00
C MET A 26 -12.09 19.54 5.53
N ARG A 27 -11.50 20.68 5.16
CA ARG A 27 -10.96 20.93 3.81
C ARG A 27 -9.76 20.03 3.54
N LEU A 28 -8.81 19.95 4.47
CA LEU A 28 -7.64 19.08 4.39
C LEU A 28 -8.06 17.61 4.38
N SER A 29 -8.98 17.21 5.25
CA SER A 29 -9.53 15.85 5.31
C SER A 29 -10.19 15.43 3.99
N ARG A 30 -10.94 16.32 3.33
CA ARG A 30 -11.54 16.06 2.02
C ARG A 30 -10.54 16.05 0.86
N SER A 31 -9.35 16.62 1.04
CA SER A 31 -8.29 16.59 0.03
C SER A 31 -7.51 15.28 0.03
N LEU A 32 -7.68 14.45 1.07
CA LEU A 32 -7.10 13.12 1.15
C LEU A 32 -7.94 12.14 0.31
N PRO A 33 -7.30 11.15 -0.33
CA PRO A 33 -8.03 10.11 -1.05
C PRO A 33 -8.95 9.34 -0.08
N PRO A 34 -10.13 8.91 -0.54
CA PRO A 34 -11.02 8.10 0.27
C PRO A 34 -10.31 6.81 0.69
N ARG A 35 -10.58 6.36 1.92
CA ARG A 35 -10.07 5.07 2.40
C ARG A 35 -10.57 3.98 1.44
N PRO A 36 -9.69 3.11 0.91
CA PRO A 36 -10.12 2.01 0.06
C PRO A 36 -11.10 1.11 0.81
N SER A 37 -12.09 0.60 0.08
CA SER A 37 -13.06 -0.39 0.55
C SER A 37 -12.37 -1.73 0.84
N ILE A 38 -13.05 -2.59 1.60
CA ILE A 38 -12.54 -3.94 1.91
C ILE A 38 -12.34 -4.74 0.62
N ASP A 39 -13.29 -4.64 -0.32
CA ASP A 39 -13.23 -5.33 -1.61
C ASP A 39 -12.02 -4.89 -2.46
N GLU A 40 -11.70 -3.60 -2.48
CA GLU A 40 -10.50 -3.08 -3.16
C GLU A 40 -9.21 -3.60 -2.52
N VAL A 41 -9.17 -3.73 -1.20
CA VAL A 41 -8.03 -4.31 -0.47
C VAL A 41 -7.88 -5.79 -0.78
N GLU A 42 -8.97 -6.56 -0.76
CA GLU A 42 -8.95 -7.99 -1.07
C GLU A 42 -8.52 -8.25 -2.52
N ALA A 43 -9.01 -7.45 -3.48
CA ALA A 43 -8.59 -7.53 -4.87
C ALA A 43 -7.07 -7.27 -5.02
N ALA A 44 -6.54 -6.25 -4.36
CA ALA A 44 -5.10 -5.96 -4.38
C ALA A 44 -4.27 -7.11 -3.76
N VAL A 45 -4.74 -7.72 -2.66
CA VAL A 45 -4.09 -8.88 -2.05
C VAL A 45 -4.07 -10.08 -2.99
N VAL A 46 -5.15 -10.34 -3.72
CA VAL A 46 -5.22 -11.43 -4.71
C VAL A 46 -4.22 -11.19 -5.84
N VAL A 47 -4.12 -9.97 -6.35
CA VAL A 47 -3.15 -9.60 -7.41
C VAL A 47 -1.71 -9.82 -6.93
N VAL A 48 -1.35 -9.33 -5.73
CA VAL A 48 -0.01 -9.53 -5.16
C VAL A 48 0.32 -11.02 -5.01
N LYS A 49 -0.62 -11.82 -4.49
CA LYS A 49 -0.42 -13.27 -4.38
C LYS A 49 -0.24 -13.94 -5.73
N SER A 50 -0.98 -13.50 -6.75
CA SER A 50 -0.84 -14.03 -8.11
C SER A 50 0.55 -13.75 -8.68
N ILE A 51 1.07 -12.53 -8.52
CA ILE A 51 2.41 -12.15 -8.98
C ILE A 51 3.48 -12.99 -8.28
N GLN A 52 3.37 -13.18 -6.97
CA GLN A 52 4.28 -14.03 -6.20
C GLN A 52 4.25 -15.49 -6.65
N ASN A 53 3.06 -16.03 -6.90
CA ASN A 53 2.91 -17.40 -7.40
C ASN A 53 3.52 -17.56 -8.80
N GLU A 54 3.35 -16.58 -9.68
CA GLU A 54 3.94 -16.59 -11.02
C GLU A 54 5.46 -16.49 -10.97
N GLU A 55 6.02 -15.66 -10.08
CA GLU A 55 7.47 -15.60 -9.83
C GLU A 55 7.98 -16.96 -9.34
N GLN A 56 7.31 -17.56 -8.35
CA GLN A 56 7.69 -18.85 -7.79
C GLN A 56 7.66 -19.96 -8.86
N ALA A 57 6.63 -19.99 -9.70
CA ALA A 57 6.54 -20.94 -10.81
C ALA A 57 7.70 -20.79 -11.81
N LYS A 58 8.10 -19.56 -12.16
CA LYS A 58 9.26 -19.30 -13.02
C LYS A 58 10.57 -19.76 -12.37
N LEU A 59 10.74 -19.52 -11.06
CA LEU A 59 11.92 -19.97 -10.32
C LEU A 59 12.03 -21.50 -10.24
N GLU A 60 10.89 -22.19 -10.08
CA GLU A 60 10.84 -23.65 -10.13
C GLU A 60 11.18 -24.19 -11.52
N GLU A 61 10.67 -23.57 -12.59
CA GLU A 61 11.00 -23.96 -13.96
C GLU A 61 12.51 -23.82 -14.22
N ILE A 62 13.11 -22.70 -13.82
CA ILE A 62 14.57 -22.48 -13.92
C ILE A 62 15.33 -23.57 -13.16
N SER A 63 14.84 -23.99 -12.00
CA SER A 63 15.50 -24.99 -11.16
C SER A 63 15.37 -26.42 -11.69
N LYS A 64 14.37 -26.70 -12.52
CA LYS A 64 14.16 -27.99 -13.21
C LYS A 64 15.02 -28.14 -14.47
N HIS A 65 15.64 -27.07 -14.96
CA HIS A 65 16.49 -27.13 -16.16
C HIS A 65 17.73 -27.99 -15.91
N GLN A 66 17.93 -29.00 -16.76
CA GLN A 66 19.14 -29.81 -16.73
C GLN A 66 20.29 -29.11 -17.47
N ARG A 67 21.50 -29.27 -16.94
CA ARG A 67 22.72 -28.77 -17.56
C ARG A 67 22.94 -29.50 -18.90
N PRO A 68 23.08 -28.79 -20.03
CA PRO A 68 23.48 -29.41 -21.28
C PRO A 68 24.88 -30.02 -21.16
N PRO A 69 25.16 -31.16 -21.81
CA PRO A 69 26.44 -31.85 -21.68
C PRO A 69 27.64 -30.98 -22.12
N ASP A 70 27.42 -30.08 -23.08
CA ASP A 70 28.45 -29.23 -23.68
C ASP A 70 28.75 -27.94 -22.89
N VAL A 71 28.07 -27.72 -21.76
CA VAL A 71 28.19 -26.47 -20.98
C VAL A 71 28.92 -26.75 -19.67
N PRO A 72 30.04 -26.04 -19.38
CA PRO A 72 30.71 -26.11 -18.08
C PRO A 72 29.76 -25.80 -16.92
N GLU A 73 29.98 -26.46 -15.78
CA GLU A 73 29.11 -26.33 -14.61
C GLU A 73 29.06 -24.90 -14.10
N GLU A 74 30.19 -24.20 -14.05
CA GLU A 74 30.28 -22.82 -13.55
C GLU A 74 29.48 -21.85 -14.44
N LEU A 75 29.52 -22.07 -15.75
CA LEU A 75 28.78 -21.25 -16.71
C LEU A 75 27.26 -21.50 -16.61
N PHE A 76 26.85 -22.76 -16.41
CA PHE A 76 25.45 -23.10 -16.19
C PHE A 76 24.91 -22.59 -14.85
N ALA A 77 25.71 -22.63 -13.79
CA ALA A 77 25.38 -22.06 -12.49
C ALA A 77 25.18 -20.54 -12.59
N LEU A 78 26.08 -19.83 -13.30
CA LEU A 78 25.93 -18.40 -13.55
C LEU A 78 24.66 -18.10 -14.36
N LEU A 79 24.36 -18.89 -15.40
CA LEU A 79 23.12 -18.75 -16.19
C LEU A 79 21.86 -18.89 -15.32
N GLN A 80 21.82 -19.91 -14.44
CA GLN A 80 20.70 -20.07 -13.51
C GLN A 80 20.59 -18.89 -12.54
N GLN A 81 21.71 -18.40 -12.01
CA GLN A 81 21.74 -17.24 -11.11
C GLN A 81 21.22 -15.98 -11.81
N VAL A 82 21.63 -15.72 -13.05
CA VAL A 82 21.14 -14.60 -13.85
C VAL A 82 19.64 -14.72 -14.13
N ARG A 83 19.15 -15.90 -14.53
CA ARG A 83 17.72 -16.14 -14.79
C ARG A 83 16.85 -15.91 -13.55
N ARG A 84 17.30 -16.35 -12.36
CA ARG A 84 16.63 -16.09 -11.08
C ARG A 84 16.61 -14.60 -10.75
N THR A 85 17.74 -13.92 -10.96
CA THR A 85 17.88 -12.48 -10.70
C THR A 85 16.93 -11.66 -11.57
N VAL A 86 16.83 -11.98 -12.87
CA VAL A 86 15.91 -11.32 -13.80
C VAL A 86 14.45 -11.57 -13.42
N SER A 87 14.10 -12.80 -13.00
CA SER A 87 12.73 -13.13 -12.56
C SER A 87 12.33 -12.34 -11.30
N GLY A 88 13.23 -12.29 -10.30
CA GLY A 88 12.99 -11.51 -9.09
C GLY A 88 13.00 -9.99 -9.31
N TYR A 89 13.79 -9.50 -10.28
CA TYR A 89 13.76 -8.10 -10.68
C TYR A 89 12.39 -7.70 -11.25
N HIS A 90 11.80 -8.52 -12.14
CA HIS A 90 10.48 -8.23 -12.71
C HIS A 90 9.38 -8.19 -11.64
N CYS A 91 9.37 -9.13 -10.68
CA CYS A 91 8.41 -9.12 -9.58
C CYS A 91 8.57 -7.88 -8.69
N ARG A 92 9.82 -7.53 -8.34
CA ARG A 92 10.12 -6.34 -7.54
C ARG A 92 9.73 -5.06 -8.25
N GLU A 93 9.97 -4.93 -9.56
CA GLU A 93 9.57 -3.74 -10.31
C GLU A 93 8.05 -3.62 -10.42
N GLN A 94 7.33 -4.71 -10.71
CA GLN A 94 5.85 -4.71 -10.71
C GLN A 94 5.29 -4.38 -9.32
N SER A 95 5.90 -4.90 -8.26
CA SER A 95 5.49 -4.62 -6.88
C SER A 95 5.84 -3.19 -6.44
N ARG A 96 6.95 -2.62 -6.91
CA ARG A 96 7.37 -1.24 -6.61
C ARG A 96 6.52 -0.21 -7.34
N GLU A 97 6.02 -0.53 -8.53
CA GLU A 97 5.04 0.29 -9.23
C GLU A 97 3.68 0.29 -8.51
N ALA A 98 3.27 -0.84 -7.93
CA ALA A 98 2.09 -0.93 -7.07
C ALA A 98 2.28 -0.27 -5.68
N ALA A 99 3.48 -0.37 -5.08
CA ALA A 99 3.78 0.15 -3.74
C ALA A 99 3.96 1.68 -3.68
N ARG A 100 4.10 2.37 -4.82
CA ARG A 100 4.10 3.84 -4.87
C ARG A 100 2.78 4.49 -4.38
N LEU A 101 1.75 3.69 -4.10
CA LEU A 101 0.50 4.11 -3.45
C LEU A 101 0.58 4.19 -1.91
N GLU A 102 1.58 3.59 -1.24
CA GLU A 102 1.66 3.58 0.22
C GLU A 102 2.25 4.86 0.84
N GLU A 103 3.02 5.67 0.09
CA GLU A 103 3.57 6.95 0.58
C GLU A 103 2.48 7.99 0.91
N THR A 104 1.27 7.85 0.36
CA THR A 104 0.14 8.70 0.74
C THR A 104 -0.47 8.31 2.09
N ARG A 105 -0.14 7.14 2.64
CA ARG A 105 -0.74 6.59 3.87
C ARG A 105 -0.05 7.07 5.15
N THR A 106 1.26 7.33 5.12
CA THR A 106 2.05 7.66 6.33
C THR A 106 1.90 9.11 6.82
N PHE A 107 1.28 9.99 6.04
CA PHE A 107 0.92 11.34 6.49
C PHE A 107 -0.43 11.41 7.25
N ASN A 108 -1.09 10.26 7.48
CA ASN A 108 -2.28 10.15 8.34
C ASN A 108 -1.92 9.70 9.76
N HIS A 109 -1.03 10.42 10.45
CA HIS A 109 -0.99 10.36 11.93
C HIS A 109 -1.13 11.73 12.56
#